data_AF-A0A965T604-F1
#
_entry.id   AF-A0A965T604-F1
#
_cell.length_a   1.000
_cell.length_b   1.000
_cell.length_c   1.000
_cell.angle_alpha   90.00
_cell.angle_beta   90.00
_cell.angle_gamma   90.00
#
_symmetry.space_group_name_H-M   'P 1'
#
loop_
_entity.id
_entity.type
_entity.pdbx_description
1 polymer ?
#
loop_
_entity_poly.entity_id
_entity_poly.type
_entity_poly.pdbx_seq_one_letter_code
_entity_poly.pdbx_strand_id
1 'polypeptide(L)' 'MKVKLSEVAEGSLFTKDGVEFKKLPTVKISCCRSINAEQTENANNRVFINPGDEVEVNDQLQ' A
#
# COMPACT_ATOMS: atom_id res chain seq x y z
N MET A 1 -2.78 13.35 -1.11
CA MET A 1 -1.37 13.76 -1.35
C MET A 1 -0.65 12.60 -2.01
N LYS A 2 0.17 12.82 -3.06
CA LYS A 2 0.94 11.74 -3.69
C LYS A 2 2.25 11.55 -2.92
N VAL A 3 2.47 10.33 -2.42
CA VAL A 3 3.67 9.94 -1.67
C VAL A 3 4.16 8.59 -2.16
N LYS A 4 5.41 8.22 -1.90
CA LYS A 4 5.87 6.87 -2.25
C LYS A 4 5.24 5.86 -1.32
N LEU A 5 4.90 4.69 -1.84
CA LEU A 5 4.34 3.62 -1.01
C LEU A 5 5.28 3.21 0.14
N SER A 6 6.59 3.35 -0.04
CA SER A 6 7.56 3.15 1.05
C SER A 6 7.40 4.11 2.23
N GLU A 7 6.84 5.30 2.02
CA GLU A 7 6.64 6.35 3.03
C GLU A 7 5.29 6.23 3.76
N VAL A 8 4.34 5.49 3.18
CA VAL A 8 3.04 5.21 3.80
C VAL A 8 3.22 4.30 5.02
N ALA A 9 2.52 4.54 6.13
CA ALA A 9 2.61 3.66 7.29
C ALA A 9 1.87 2.33 7.06
N GLU A 10 2.34 1.24 7.69
CA GLU A 10 1.65 -0.04 7.65
C GLU A 10 0.29 0.09 8.35
N GLY A 11 -0.77 -0.43 7.72
CA GLY A 11 -2.15 -0.28 8.18
C GLY A 11 -2.87 0.96 7.64
N SER A 12 -2.17 1.92 7.03
CA SER A 12 -2.78 3.10 6.41
C SER A 12 -3.46 2.77 5.08
N LEU A 13 -4.48 3.56 4.76
CA LEU A 13 -5.19 3.52 3.48
C LEU A 13 -4.52 4.44 2.46
N PHE A 14 -4.47 3.99 1.22
CA PHE A 14 -3.98 4.76 0.09
C PHE A 14 -4.75 4.37 -1.17
N THR A 15 -4.85 5.30 -2.11
CA THR A 15 -5.50 5.11 -3.40
C THR A 15 -4.45 5.01 -4.49
N LYS A 16 -4.59 4.03 -5.37
CA LYS A 16 -3.77 3.88 -6.57
C LYS A 16 -4.69 3.57 -7.75
N ASP A 17 -4.57 4.34 -8.83
CA ASP A 17 -5.38 4.18 -10.04
C ASP A 17 -6.91 4.21 -9.79
N GLY A 18 -7.35 5.00 -8.79
CA GLY A 18 -8.76 5.10 -8.39
C GLY A 18 -9.28 3.95 -7.50
N VAL A 19 -8.42 3.01 -7.13
CA VAL A 19 -8.74 1.89 -6.23
C VAL A 19 -8.11 2.15 -4.87
N GLU A 20 -8.89 1.99 -3.81
CA GLU A 20 -8.41 2.13 -2.43
C GLU A 20 -7.82 0.79 -1.93
N PHE A 21 -6.64 0.90 -1.35
CA PHE A 21 -5.88 -0.20 -0.80
C PHE A 21 -5.45 0.13 0.63
N LYS A 22 -5.26 -0.91 1.42
CA LYS A 22 -4.64 -0.84 2.74
C LYS A 22 -3.23 -1.39 2.67
N LYS A 23 -2.25 -0.64 3.16
CA LYS A 23 -0.86 -1.08 3.23
C LYS A 23 -0.76 -2.19 4.27
N LEU A 24 -0.34 -3.38 3.85
CA LEU A 24 -0.05 -4.48 4.77
C LEU A 24 1.43 -4.46 5.18
N PRO A 25 1.76 -5.15 6.29
CA PRO A 25 3.14 -5.29 6.74
C PRO A 25 4.02 -5.88 5.63
N THR A 26 5.20 -5.32 5.46
CA THR A 26 6.14 -5.78 4.42
C THR A 26 6.66 -7.16 4.77
N VAL A 27 6.29 -8.18 4.00
CA VAL A 27 6.83 -9.54 4.19
C VAL A 27 8.14 -9.63 3.41
N LYS A 28 9.27 -9.71 4.15
CA LYS A 28 10.57 -9.97 3.54
C LYS A 28 10.67 -11.46 3.20
N ILE A 29 10.45 -11.79 1.93
CA ILE A 29 10.78 -13.10 1.39
C ILE A 29 12.15 -12.97 0.73
N SER A 30 13.07 -13.91 0.95
CA SER A 30 14.48 -13.81 0.53
C SER A 30 14.72 -13.48 -0.95
N CYS A 31 13.72 -13.64 -1.82
CA CYS A 31 13.82 -13.31 -3.25
C CYS A 31 13.26 -11.93 -3.63
N CYS A 32 12.39 -11.31 -2.83
CA CYS A 32 11.72 -10.05 -3.17
C CYS A 32 11.36 -9.26 -1.90
N ARG A 33 11.81 -8.01 -1.80
CA ARG A 33 11.27 -7.04 -0.81
C ARG A 33 9.89 -6.62 -1.28
N SER A 34 8.90 -7.35 -0.84
CA SER A 34 7.56 -7.20 -1.36
C SER A 34 6.66 -6.36 -0.45
N ILE A 35 6.28 -5.13 -0.87
CA ILE A 35 5.10 -4.46 -0.30
C ILE A 35 3.80 -5.13 -0.75
N ASN A 36 3.06 -5.56 0.26
CA ASN A 36 1.79 -6.24 0.17
C ASN A 36 0.69 -5.20 0.45
N ALA A 37 -0.33 -5.12 -0.39
CA ALA A 37 -1.49 -4.27 -0.12
C ALA A 37 -2.76 -5.05 -0.40
N GLU A 38 -3.80 -4.83 0.39
CA GLU A 38 -5.11 -5.45 0.18
C GLU A 38 -6.12 -4.39 -0.26
N GLN A 39 -7.00 -4.72 -1.20
CA GLN A 39 -8.08 -3.83 -1.61
C GLN A 39 -9.12 -3.75 -0.49
N THR A 40 -9.57 -2.55 -0.13
CA THR A 40 -10.55 -2.39 0.97
C THR A 40 -11.90 -3.02 0.65
N GLU A 41 -12.30 -3.05 -0.62
CA GLU A 41 -13.53 -3.72 -1.08
C GLU A 41 -13.44 -5.25 -1.07
N ASN A 42 -12.23 -5.82 -1.14
CA ASN A 42 -12.05 -7.26 -1.20
C ASN A 42 -10.71 -7.70 -0.58
N ALA A 43 -10.75 -8.06 0.70
CA ALA A 43 -9.57 -8.49 1.48
C ALA A 43 -8.88 -9.77 0.95
N ASN A 44 -9.52 -10.53 0.05
CA ASN A 44 -8.87 -11.65 -0.63
C ASN A 44 -7.99 -11.22 -1.82
N ASN A 45 -8.16 -9.98 -2.30
CA ASN A 45 -7.39 -9.44 -3.41
C ASN A 45 -6.14 -8.72 -2.88
N ARG A 46 -5.07 -9.49 -2.71
CA ARG A 46 -3.75 -8.97 -2.33
C ARG A 46 -2.97 -8.61 -3.59
N VAL A 47 -2.58 -7.35 -3.69
CA VAL A 47 -1.77 -6.83 -4.79
C VAL A 47 -0.35 -6.55 -4.31
N PHE A 48 0.56 -6.77 -5.25
CA PHE A 48 1.95 -6.42 -5.10
C PHE A 48 2.18 -5.03 -5.68
N ILE A 49 2.62 -4.08 -4.86
CA ILE A 49 2.92 -2.72 -5.33
C ILE A 49 4.38 -2.43 -5.00
N ASN A 50 5.10 -1.79 -5.92
CA ASN A 50 6.49 -1.51 -5.65
C ASN A 50 6.63 -0.42 -4.59
N PRO A 51 7.62 -0.50 -3.69
CA PRO A 51 7.92 0.56 -2.73
C PRO A 51 8.17 1.94 -3.35
N GLY A 52 8.68 1.96 -4.58
CA GLY A 52 8.94 3.20 -5.31
C GLY A 52 7.72 3.79 -6.01
N ASP A 53 6.59 3.09 -6.05
CA ASP A 53 5.39 3.58 -6.74
C ASP A 53 4.75 4.74 -5.96
N GLU A 54 4.27 5.73 -6.69
CA GLU A 54 3.54 6.86 -6.14
C GLU A 54 2.08 6.47 -5.89
N VAL A 55 1.60 6.74 -4.68
CA VAL A 55 0.24 6.46 -4.24
C VAL A 55 -0.39 7.68 -3.60
N GLU A 56 -1.70 7.80 -3.66
CA GLU A 56 -2.44 8.90 -3.06
C GLU A 56 -2.87 8.53 -1.64
N VAL A 57 -2.27 9.16 -0.63
CA VAL A 57 -2.75 9.04 0.74
C VAL A 57 -3.77 10.13 1.05
N ASN A 58 -4.88 9.72 1.65
CA ASN A 58 -5.76 10.62 2.39
C ASN A 58 -5.13 10.75 3.78
N ASP A 59 -4.32 11.77 3.91
CA ASP A 59 -3.61 12.15 5.12
C ASP A 59 -4.63 12.53 6.20
N GLN A 60 -5.20 11.53 6.87
CA GLN A 60 -5.80 11.73 8.19
C GLN A 60 -4.67 11.57 9.21
N LEU A 61 -3.83 12.61 9.29
CA LEU A 61 -3.01 12.92 10.46
C LEU A 61 -3.90 12.75 11.71
N GLN A 62 -3.63 11.72 12.51
CA GLN A 62 -3.91 11.72 13.94
C GLN A 62 -2.61 11.92 14.69
#